data_AF-A0A957KIW2-F1
#
_entry.id   AF-A0A957KIW2-F1
#
_cell.length_a   1.000
_cell.length_b   1.000
_cell.length_c   1.000
_cell.angle_alpha   90.00
_cell.angle_beta   90.00
_cell.angle_gamma   90.00
#
_symmetry.space_group_name_H-M   'P 1'
#
loop_
_entity.id
_entity.type
_entity.pdbx_description
1 polymer ?
#
loop_
_entity_poly.entity_id
_entity_poly.type
_entity_poly.pdbx_seq_one_letter_code
_entity_poly.pdbx_strand_id
1 'polypeptide(L)' 'YGTIEFLGSPVAKSRLELGDKVMGVYYDGAAAVPRGPLTFTLALDYLGDSASGAGIPAEIEQIADAIVSSIAFVAEP' A
#
# COMPACT_ATOMS: atom_id res chain seq x y z
N TYR A 1 -3.97 -7.67 9.11
CA TYR A 1 -4.14 -6.99 7.80
C TYR A 1 -3.44 -7.85 6.74
N GLY A 2 -4.02 -7.95 5.54
CA GLY A 2 -3.76 -9.05 4.60
C GLY A 2 -2.47 -8.97 3.80
N THR A 3 -2.40 -9.72 2.70
CA THR A 3 -1.32 -9.68 1.71
C THR A 3 -1.85 -9.19 0.38
N ILE A 4 -0.99 -8.54 -0.41
CA ILE A 4 -1.30 -8.18 -1.79
C ILE A 4 -0.20 -8.67 -2.73
N GLU A 5 -0.58 -9.10 -3.92
CA GLU A 5 0.41 -9.45 -4.94
C GLU A 5 1.09 -8.19 -5.49
N PHE A 6 2.41 -8.21 -5.60
CA PHE A 6 3.20 -7.13 -6.18
C PHE A 6 4.43 -7.70 -6.90
N LEU A 7 4.50 -7.50 -8.22
CA LEU A 7 5.56 -8.05 -9.08
C LEU A 7 5.76 -9.56 -8.89
N GLY A 8 4.66 -10.31 -8.85
CA GLY A 8 4.67 -11.79 -8.78
C GLY A 8 5.04 -12.37 -7.42
N SER A 9 5.03 -11.57 -6.35
CA SER A 9 5.21 -12.06 -4.99
C SER A 9 4.33 -11.29 -4.01
N PRO A 10 3.79 -11.96 -2.97
CA PRO A 10 2.97 -11.31 -1.97
C PRO A 10 3.80 -10.35 -1.12
N VAL A 11 3.21 -9.21 -0.76
CA VAL A 11 3.73 -8.27 0.24
C VAL A 11 2.70 -8.07 1.35
N ALA A 12 3.16 -7.93 2.59
CA ALA A 12 2.28 -7.69 3.72
C ALA A 12 1.63 -6.30 3.59
N LYS A 13 0.33 -6.19 3.85
CA LYS A 13 -0.37 -4.91 3.95
C LYS A 13 -0.63 -4.58 5.41
N SER A 14 -0.44 -3.34 5.79
CA SER A 14 -0.76 -2.81 7.12
C SER A 14 -1.42 -1.45 7.00
N ARG A 15 -2.12 -1.02 8.05
CA ARG A 15 -2.71 0.30 8.17
C ARG A 15 -2.06 1.06 9.31
N LEU A 16 -1.88 2.36 9.12
CA LEU A 16 -1.70 3.30 10.22
C LEU A 16 -3.07 3.83 10.62
N GLU A 17 -3.46 3.67 11.87
CA GLU A 17 -4.79 4.05 12.37
C GLU A 17 -4.66 5.11 13.46
N LEU A 18 -5.53 6.12 13.43
CA LEU A 18 -5.69 7.13 14.48
C LEU A 18 -7.15 7.11 14.94
N GLY A 19 -7.42 6.38 16.02
CA GLY A 19 -8.79 6.10 16.44
C GLY A 19 -9.49 5.22 15.40
N ASP A 20 -10.60 5.70 14.85
CA ASP A 20 -11.37 5.07 13.78
C ASP A 20 -10.91 5.47 12.36
N LYS A 21 -9.93 6.37 12.25
CA LYS A 21 -9.44 6.89 10.98
C LYS A 21 -8.26 6.07 10.48
N VAL A 22 -8.28 5.70 9.21
CA VAL A 22 -7.09 5.21 8.51
C VAL A 22 -6.27 6.40 8.05
N MET A 23 -5.03 6.49 8.49
CA MET A 23 -4.10 7.57 8.18
C MET A 23 -3.05 7.17 7.14
N GLY A 24 -2.82 5.86 7.00
CA GLY A 24 -1.91 5.32 6.00
C GLY A 24 -2.22 3.86 5.68
N VAL A 25 -1.87 3.44 4.47
CA VAL A 25 -1.87 2.05 4.00
C VAL A 25 -0.46 1.73 3.52
N TYR A 26 0.19 0.78 4.18
CA TYR A 26 1.61 0.48 3.97
C TYR A 26 1.80 -0.94 3.49
N TYR A 27 2.51 -1.08 2.38
CA TYR A 27 2.91 -2.36 1.82
C TYR A 27 4.34 -2.64 2.29
N ASP A 28 4.51 -3.78 2.94
CA ASP A 28 5.70 -4.16 3.73
C ASP A 28 6.11 -3.10 4.74
N GLY A 29 5.13 -2.46 5.38
CA GLY A 29 5.37 -1.40 6.37
C GLY A 29 6.04 -0.15 5.80
N ALA A 30 5.90 0.10 4.49
CA ALA A 30 6.61 1.15 3.76
C ALA A 30 8.15 0.99 3.80
N ALA A 31 8.62 -0.23 4.08
CA ALA A 31 10.02 -0.57 3.95
C ALA A 31 10.41 -0.75 2.47
N ALA A 32 11.71 -0.89 2.25
CA ALA A 32 12.24 -1.29 0.96
C ALA A 32 11.80 -2.73 0.63
N VAL A 33 11.10 -2.89 -0.50
CA VAL A 33 10.63 -4.17 -1.06
C VAL A 33 11.58 -4.59 -2.18
N PRO A 34 12.50 -5.56 -1.95
CA PRO A 34 13.45 -5.97 -2.97
C PRO A 34 12.80 -6.78 -4.08
N ARG A 35 13.20 -6.52 -5.33
CA ARG A 35 12.83 -7.30 -6.53
C ARG A 35 14.05 -7.42 -7.43
N GLY A 36 14.88 -8.44 -7.18
CA GLY A 36 16.17 -8.60 -7.85
C GLY A 36 17.11 -7.43 -7.56
N PRO A 37 17.67 -6.74 -8.58
CA PRO A 37 18.56 -5.60 -8.38
C PRO A 37 17.82 -4.28 -8.06
N LEU A 38 16.49 -4.30 -8.02
CA LEU A 38 15.65 -3.13 -7.80
C LEU A 38 15.01 -3.15 -6.42
N THR A 39 14.65 -1.98 -5.92
CA THR A 39 13.86 -1.82 -4.70
C THR A 39 12.68 -0.89 -4.95
N PHE A 40 11.55 -1.19 -4.31
CA PHE A 40 10.36 -0.35 -4.29
C PHE A 40 10.03 0.07 -2.87
N THR A 41 9.39 1.22 -2.73
CA THR A 41 8.73 1.62 -1.49
C THR A 41 7.32 2.03 -1.86
N LEU A 42 6.33 1.47 -1.17
CA LEU A 42 4.92 1.60 -1.52
C LEU A 42 4.13 1.99 -0.26
N ALA A 43 3.47 3.12 -0.35
CA ALA A 43 2.61 3.65 0.70
C ALA A 43 1.50 4.51 0.09
N LEU A 44 0.33 4.51 0.74
CA LEU A 44 -0.69 5.53 0.58
C LEU A 44 -0.79 6.28 1.91
N ASP A 45 -0.48 7.56 1.92
CA ASP A 45 -0.57 8.41 3.10
C ASP A 45 -1.71 9.42 2.99
N TYR A 46 -2.40 9.66 4.11
CA TYR A 46 -3.36 10.75 4.21
C TYR A 46 -2.62 12.07 4.40
N LEU A 47 -2.73 12.97 3.41
CA LEU A 47 -2.10 14.30 3.46
C LEU A 47 -2.99 15.36 4.15
N GLY A 48 -4.21 15.01 4.56
CA GLY A 48 -5.11 15.95 5.24
C GLY A 48 -4.76 16.13 6.72
N ASP A 49 -5.50 17.00 7.40
CA ASP A 49 -5.36 17.22 8.83
C ASP A 49 -5.78 15.97 9.62
N SER A 50 -4.87 15.42 10.43
CA SER A 50 -5.13 14.26 11.29
C SER A 50 -6.20 14.51 12.37
N ALA A 51 -6.30 15.75 12.87
CA ALA A 51 -7.25 16.11 13.92
C ALA A 51 -8.67 16.23 13.37
N SER A 52 -8.85 17.02 12.30
CA SER A 52 -10.17 17.37 11.76
C SER A 52 -10.58 16.60 10.50
N GLY A 53 -9.65 15.97 9.80
CA GLY A 53 -9.88 15.25 8.55
C GLY A 53 -10.53 13.88 8.72
N ALA A 54 -11.05 13.34 7.63
CA ALA A 54 -11.78 12.07 7.58
C ALA A 54 -10.88 10.82 7.48
N GLY A 55 -9.58 11.00 7.25
CA GLY A 55 -8.67 9.89 6.92
C GLY A 55 -8.89 9.34 5.51
N ILE A 56 -8.29 8.19 5.22
CA ILE A 56 -8.41 7.45 3.96
C ILE A 56 -9.74 6.66 3.97
N PRO A 57 -10.66 6.93 3.03
CA PRO A 57 -11.85 6.11 2.85
C PRO A 57 -11.52 4.69 2.40
N ALA A 58 -12.36 3.73 2.76
CA ALA A 58 -12.17 2.33 2.41
C ALA A 58 -12.12 2.09 0.89
N GLU A 59 -12.86 2.89 0.12
CA GLU A 59 -12.86 2.83 -1.35
C GLU A 59 -11.51 3.26 -1.93
N ILE A 60 -10.85 4.24 -1.32
CA ILE A 60 -9.52 4.69 -1.74
C ILE A 60 -8.45 3.66 -1.40
N GLU A 61 -8.57 2.99 -0.24
CA GLU A 61 -7.71 1.85 0.08
C GLU A 61 -7.85 0.72 -0.95
N GLN A 62 -9.08 0.39 -1.37
CA GLN A 62 -9.30 -0.63 -2.41
C GLN A 62 -8.71 -0.23 -3.76
N ILE A 63 -8.74 1.06 -4.11
CA ILE A 63 -8.09 1.57 -5.32
C ILE A 63 -6.57 1.46 -5.20
N ALA A 64 -6.00 1.78 -4.04
CA ALA A 64 -4.56 1.62 -3.81
C ALA A 64 -4.14 0.15 -3.92
N ASP A 65 -4.93 -0.76 -3.35
CA ASP A 65 -4.72 -2.20 -3.49
C ASP A 65 -4.73 -2.60 -4.97
N ALA A 66 -5.73 -2.14 -5.74
CA ALA A 66 -5.83 -2.41 -7.17
C ALA A 66 -4.62 -1.88 -7.96
N ILE A 67 -4.14 -0.66 -7.66
CA ILE A 67 -2.94 -0.08 -8.30
C ILE A 67 -1.72 -0.95 -8.02
N VAL A 68 -1.48 -1.33 -6.75
CA VAL A 68 -0.31 -2.15 -6.40
C VAL A 68 -0.38 -3.53 -7.07
N SER A 69 -1.56 -4.18 -7.02
CA SER A 69 -1.76 -5.48 -7.66
C SER A 69 -1.67 -5.46 -9.19
N SER A 70 -1.91 -4.29 -9.82
CA SER A 70 -1.78 -4.14 -11.27
C SER A 70 -0.33 -4.17 -11.75
N ILE A 71 0.63 -3.94 -10.85
CA ILE A 71 2.06 -3.98 -11.16
C ILE A 71 2.50 -5.45 -11.18
N ALA A 72 2.28 -6.09 -12.32
CA ALA A 72 2.68 -7.47 -12.57
C ALA A 72 4.06 -7.54 -13.21
N PHE A 73 4.82 -8.58 -12.87
CA PHE A 73 6.03 -8.92 -13.61
C PHE A 73 5.61 -9.54 -14.95
N VAL A 74 5.71 -8.78 -16.03
CA VAL A 74 5.58 -9.33 -17.37
C VAL A 74 6.97 -9.81 -17.77
N ALA A 75 7.21 -11.12 -17.70
CA ALA A 75 8.38 -11.69 -18.34
C ALA A 75 8.28 -11.38 -19.84
N GLU A 76 9.29 -10.74 -20.43
CA GLU A 76 9.38 -10.68 -21.89
C GLU A 76 9.44 -12.12 -22.44
N PRO A 77 8.70 -12.43 -23.52
CA PRO A 77 8.66 -13.76 -24.12
C PRO A 77 10.01 -14.19 -24.71
#